data_AF-A0A833DIT2-F1
#
_entry.id   AF-A0A833DIT2-F1
#
_cell.length_a   1.000
_cell.length_b   1.000
_cell.length_c   1.000
_cell.angle_alpha   90.00
_cell.angle_beta   90.00
_cell.angle_gamma   90.00
#
_symmetry.space_group_name_H-M   'P 1'
#
loop_
_entity.id
_entity.type
_entity.pdbx_description
1 polymer ?
#
loop_
_entity_poly.entity_id
_entity_poly.type
_entity_poly.pdbx_seq_one_letter_code
_entity_poly.pdbx_strand_id
1 'polypeptide(L)'
;GASLGVPGVASYCATKFAMLGFSEGLKHELSGTGVDVTVVSPIMVDTPLFDHPSFENFSRHSTIAILSPEKVANTILKAANSSKLEIVVPTIARAGIWAKQNFPYFVNPIIGNAFRKQLAKRTSKK
;
A
#
# COMPACT_ATOMS: atom_id res chain seq x y z
N GLY A 1 -1.79 2.45 -0.45
CA GLY A 1 -0.55 1.89 0.13
C GLY A 1 0.65 2.61 -0.45
N ALA A 2 1.87 2.29 -0.04
CA ALA A 2 3.09 2.96 -0.52
C ALA A 2 3.34 2.83 -2.03
N SER A 3 2.68 1.87 -2.69
CA SER A 3 2.91 1.54 -4.11
C SER A 3 1.62 1.42 -4.93
N LEU A 4 0.47 1.76 -4.32
CA LEU A 4 -0.84 1.78 -4.99
C LEU A 4 -1.73 2.92 -4.48
N GLY A 5 -2.17 3.79 -5.40
CA GLY A 5 -3.19 4.80 -5.15
C GLY A 5 -4.60 4.20 -5.13
N VAL A 6 -5.43 4.64 -4.19
CA VAL A 6 -6.81 4.19 -4.03
C VAL A 6 -7.75 5.42 -3.99
N PRO A 7 -8.87 5.40 -4.72
CA PRO A 7 -9.87 6.47 -4.65
C PRO A 7 -10.37 6.73 -3.23
N GLY A 8 -10.68 7.98 -2.93
CA GLY A 8 -11.18 8.40 -1.61
C GLY A 8 -10.10 8.62 -0.56
N VAL A 9 -8.84 8.25 -0.83
CA VAL A 9 -7.69 8.38 0.09
C VAL A 9 -6.42 8.82 -0.64
N ALA A 10 -6.55 9.66 -1.66
CA ALA A 10 -5.43 10.08 -2.52
C ALA A 10 -4.31 10.77 -1.73
N SER A 11 -4.66 11.69 -0.82
CA SER A 11 -3.69 12.38 0.06
C SER A 11 -2.95 11.41 0.97
N TYR A 12 -3.67 10.48 1.60
CA TYR A 12 -3.08 9.40 2.40
C TYR A 12 -2.16 8.50 1.55
N CYS A 13 -2.54 8.19 0.31
CA CYS A 13 -1.66 7.45 -0.59
C CYS A 13 -0.39 8.26 -0.88
N ALA A 14 -0.51 9.54 -1.23
CA ALA A 14 0.64 10.39 -1.51
C ALA A 14 1.67 10.39 -0.36
N THR A 15 1.22 10.50 0.90
CA THR A 15 2.13 10.45 2.05
C THR A 15 2.81 9.09 2.20
N LYS A 16 2.11 7.98 1.95
CA LYS A 16 2.71 6.63 2.00
C LYS A 16 3.67 6.36 0.85
N PHE A 17 3.44 6.93 -0.33
CA PHE A 17 4.42 6.89 -1.43
C PHE A 17 5.66 7.72 -1.09
N ALA A 18 5.48 8.91 -0.50
CA ALA A 18 6.59 9.77 -0.08
C ALA A 18 7.53 9.07 0.92
N MET A 19 6.98 8.27 1.85
CA MET A 19 7.79 7.47 2.78
C MET A 19 8.72 6.50 2.03
N LEU A 20 8.26 5.84 0.96
CA LEU A 20 9.09 4.91 0.20
C LEU A 20 10.24 5.63 -0.51
N GLY A 21 9.96 6.74 -1.19
CA GLY A 21 10.99 7.54 -1.86
C GLY A 21 12.00 8.15 -0.89
N PHE A 22 11.53 8.63 0.26
CA PHE A 22 12.41 9.12 1.33
C PHE A 22 13.34 8.02 1.86
N SER A 23 12.79 6.83 2.13
CA SER A 23 13.58 5.70 2.63
C SER A 23 14.57 5.16 1.59
N GLU A 24 14.27 5.25 0.30
CA GLU A 24 15.20 4.90 -0.77
C GLU A 24 16.44 5.80 -0.76
N GLY A 25 16.23 7.12 -0.72
CA GLY A 25 17.34 8.08 -0.60
C GLY A 25 18.16 7.86 0.67
N LEU A 26 17.49 7.77 1.81
CA LEU A 26 18.15 7.55 3.11
C LEU A 26 18.98 6.27 3.15
N LYS A 27 18.52 5.19 2.50
CA LYS A 27 19.28 3.94 2.41
C LYS A 27 20.60 4.13 1.67
N HIS A 28 20.62 4.93 0.61
CA HIS A 28 21.86 5.23 -0.12
C HIS A 28 22.80 6.11 0.69
N GLU A 29 22.27 7.10 1.41
CA GLU A 29 23.06 7.96 2.30
C GLU A 29 23.72 7.18 3.45
N LEU A 30 23.05 6.15 3.96
CA LEU A 30 23.56 5.30 5.05
C LEU A 30 24.47 4.15 4.57
N SER A 31 24.77 4.06 3.27
CA SER A 31 25.62 3.00 2.72
C SER A 31 27.00 3.01 3.39
N GLY A 32 27.43 1.85 3.91
CA GLY A 32 28.71 1.70 4.60
C GLY A 32 28.71 2.06 6.09
N THR A 33 27.60 2.58 6.64
CA THR A 33 27.50 2.92 8.08
C THR A 33 27.17 1.72 8.98
N GLY A 34 26.74 0.60 8.39
CA GLY A 34 26.20 -0.55 9.12
C GLY A 34 24.73 -0.39 9.54
N VAL A 35 24.07 0.72 9.16
CA VAL A 35 22.64 0.95 9.39
C VAL A 35 21.84 0.63 8.13
N ASP A 36 20.82 -0.22 8.25
CA ASP A 36 19.90 -0.57 7.17
C ASP A 36 18.54 0.11 7.33
N VAL A 37 17.85 0.32 6.20
CA VAL A 37 16.50 0.89 6.13
C VAL A 37 15.56 -0.06 5.40
N THR A 38 14.45 -0.40 6.06
CA THR A 38 13.40 -1.27 5.52
C THR A 38 12.02 -0.63 5.67
N VAL A 39 11.27 -0.53 4.58
CA VAL A 39 9.87 -0.09 4.54
C VAL A 39 8.95 -1.30 4.50
N VAL A 40 8.02 -1.40 5.46
CA VAL A 40 6.98 -2.43 5.46
C VAL A 40 5.68 -1.84 4.91
N SER A 41 5.23 -2.38 3.78
CA SER A 41 4.08 -1.89 2.99
C SER A 41 2.93 -2.90 3.01
N PRO A 42 2.07 -2.92 4.06
CA PRO A 42 0.87 -3.74 4.05
C PRO A 42 -0.19 -3.17 3.09
N ILE A 43 -0.99 -4.05 2.49
CA ILE A 43 -2.09 -3.64 1.59
C ILE A 43 -3.30 -3.11 2.38
N MET A 44 -3.88 -3.95 3.25
CA MET A 44 -4.99 -3.60 4.13
C MET A 44 -4.80 -4.34 5.45
N VAL A 45 -5.01 -3.65 6.57
CA VAL A 45 -4.90 -4.24 7.91
C VAL A 45 -6.24 -4.04 8.61
N ASP A 46 -6.70 -5.06 9.33
CA ASP A 46 -7.93 -5.01 10.11
C ASP A 46 -7.72 -4.20 11.39
N THR A 47 -7.71 -2.87 11.25
CA THR A 47 -7.61 -1.93 12.36
C THR A 47 -8.68 -0.84 12.24
N PRO A 48 -9.01 -0.15 13.34
CA PRO A 48 -9.97 0.95 13.33
C PRO A 48 -9.53 2.20 12.55
N LEU A 49 -8.35 2.19 11.89
CA LEU A 49 -7.81 3.36 11.20
C LEU A 49 -8.81 3.95 10.18
N PHE A 50 -9.48 3.08 9.44
CA PHE A 50 -10.44 3.47 8.39
C PHE A 50 -11.88 3.66 8.90
N ASP A 51 -12.09 3.63 10.23
CA ASP A 51 -13.36 4.01 10.86
C ASP A 51 -13.45 5.52 11.10
N HIS A 52 -12.31 6.24 11.03
CA HIS A 52 -12.28 7.68 11.26
C HIS A 52 -13.02 8.45 10.14
N PRO A 53 -13.75 9.55 10.46
CA PRO A 53 -14.48 10.36 9.49
C PRO A 53 -13.67 10.83 8.27
N SER A 54 -12.37 11.08 8.47
CA SER A 54 -11.45 11.43 7.37
C SER A 54 -11.35 10.36 6.27
N PHE A 55 -11.77 9.13 6.55
CA PHE A 55 -11.80 8.01 5.61
C PHE A 55 -13.22 7.63 5.16
N GLU A 56 -14.24 8.47 5.38
CA GLU A 56 -15.62 8.24 4.89
C GLU A 56 -15.70 8.00 3.37
N ASN A 57 -14.70 8.52 2.64
CA ASN A 57 -14.58 8.34 1.20
C ASN A 57 -13.87 7.05 0.78
N PHE A 58 -13.29 6.34 1.73
CA PHE A 58 -12.62 5.07 1.53
C PHE A 58 -13.61 3.91 1.60
N SER A 59 -13.48 2.95 0.67
CA SER A 59 -14.26 1.73 0.72
C SER A 59 -13.39 0.58 1.24
N ARG A 60 -13.75 0.05 2.41
CA ARG A 60 -13.16 -1.20 2.95
C ARG A 60 -13.47 -2.44 2.09
N HIS A 61 -14.47 -2.37 1.21
CA HIS A 61 -14.81 -3.43 0.26
C HIS A 61 -13.84 -3.43 -0.93
N SER A 62 -12.56 -3.58 -0.62
CA SER A 62 -11.53 -3.91 -1.59
C SER A 62 -11.50 -5.44 -1.75
N THR A 63 -11.44 -5.94 -2.98
CA THR A 63 -11.29 -7.36 -3.31
C THR A 63 -9.92 -7.94 -2.88
N ILE A 64 -9.12 -7.20 -2.13
CA ILE A 64 -7.77 -7.57 -1.73
C ILE A 64 -7.77 -7.96 -0.26
N ALA A 65 -7.07 -9.07 0.06
CA ALA A 65 -7.03 -9.68 1.38
C ALA A 65 -6.77 -8.67 2.51
N ILE A 66 -7.63 -8.69 3.53
CA ILE A 66 -7.46 -7.96 4.79
C ILE A 66 -6.48 -8.77 5.66
N LEU A 67 -5.44 -8.13 6.19
CA LEU A 67 -4.44 -8.75 7.05
C LEU A 67 -4.77 -8.53 8.53
N SER A 68 -4.48 -9.52 9.36
CA SER A 68 -4.55 -9.33 10.80
C SER A 68 -3.40 -8.40 11.28
N PRO A 69 -3.63 -7.58 12.32
CA PRO A 69 -2.59 -6.74 12.92
C PRO A 69 -1.37 -7.54 13.39
N GLU A 70 -1.58 -8.74 13.94
CA GLU A 70 -0.52 -9.62 14.44
C GLU A 70 0.39 -10.09 13.31
N LYS A 71 -0.19 -10.37 12.13
CA LYS A 71 0.60 -10.75 10.95
C LYS A 71 1.50 -9.61 10.49
N VAL A 72 1.00 -8.38 10.53
CA VAL A 72 1.79 -7.19 10.16
C VAL A 72 2.88 -6.94 11.21
N ALA A 73 2.53 -6.98 12.50
CA ALA A 73 3.49 -6.81 13.60
C ALA A 73 4.64 -7.84 13.52
N ASN A 74 4.31 -9.12 13.33
CA ASN A 74 5.30 -10.17 13.15
C ASN A 74 6.17 -9.96 11.90
N THR A 75 5.62 -9.38 10.84
CA THR A 75 6.38 -9.05 9.64
C THR A 75 7.35 -7.89 9.90
N ILE A 76 6.93 -6.88 10.66
CA ILE A 76 7.81 -5.76 11.07
C ILE A 76 8.98 -6.27 11.91
N LEU A 77 8.72 -7.15 12.89
CA LEU A 77 9.79 -7.75 13.70
C LEU A 77 10.79 -8.54 12.85
N LYS A 78 10.31 -9.29 11.85
CA LYS A 78 11.19 -9.99 10.89
C LYS A 78 11.94 -9.03 9.98
N ALA A 79 11.32 -7.92 9.59
CA ALA A 79 11.89 -6.89 8.74
C ALA A 79 13.05 -6.14 9.40
N ALA A 80 13.08 -6.07 10.74
CA ALA A 80 14.17 -5.42 11.48
C ALA A 80 15.54 -6.08 11.22
N ASN A 81 15.57 -7.36 10.85
CA ASN A 81 16.80 -8.10 10.48
C ASN A 81 16.96 -8.26 8.96
N SER A 82 16.28 -7.44 8.16
CA SER A 82 16.31 -7.50 6.70
C SER A 82 17.04 -6.29 6.12
N SER A 83 17.82 -6.53 5.07
CA SER A 83 18.44 -5.49 4.24
C SER A 83 17.63 -5.16 2.98
N LYS A 84 16.41 -5.71 2.82
CA LYS A 84 15.52 -5.39 1.69
C LYS A 84 14.85 -4.03 1.91
N LEU A 85 14.96 -3.14 0.93
CA LEU A 85 14.39 -1.78 1.01
C LEU A 85 12.87 -1.79 1.24
N GLU A 86 12.13 -2.69 0.59
CA GLU A 86 10.66 -2.74 0.71
C GLU A 86 10.18 -4.18 0.89
N ILE A 87 9.30 -4.39 1.88
CA ILE A 87 8.59 -5.64 2.13
C ILE A 87 7.08 -5.37 2.01
N VAL A 88 6.46 -5.91 0.96
CA VAL A 88 5.01 -5.79 0.73
C VAL A 88 4.28 -6.96 1.38
N VAL A 89 3.18 -6.67 2.10
CA VAL A 89 2.38 -7.69 2.79
C VAL A 89 0.93 -7.68 2.27
N PRO A 90 0.36 -8.81 1.80
CA PRO A 90 1.02 -10.09 1.57
C PRO A 90 1.97 -10.05 0.36
N THR A 91 3.00 -10.90 0.32
CA THR A 91 4.03 -10.89 -0.74
C THR A 91 3.44 -11.05 -2.15
N ILE A 92 2.32 -11.78 -2.29
CA ILE A 92 1.60 -11.93 -3.56
C ILE A 92 1.14 -10.58 -4.14
N ALA A 93 0.86 -9.60 -3.29
CA ALA A 93 0.47 -8.27 -3.73
C ALA A 93 1.63 -7.52 -4.40
N ARG A 94 2.89 -7.89 -4.12
CA ARG A 94 4.06 -7.37 -4.83
C ARG A 94 4.03 -7.72 -6.31
N ALA A 95 3.58 -8.93 -6.66
CA ALA A 95 3.44 -9.34 -8.06
C ALA A 95 2.41 -8.47 -8.80
N GLY A 96 1.29 -8.13 -8.14
CA GLY A 96 0.28 -7.22 -8.69
C GLY A 96 0.81 -5.79 -8.89
N ILE A 97 1.55 -5.27 -7.91
CA ILE A 97 2.21 -3.95 -8.02
C ILE A 97 3.21 -3.94 -9.17
N TRP A 98 4.07 -4.97 -9.25
CA TRP A 98 5.04 -5.12 -10.33
C TRP A 98 4.37 -5.20 -11.70
N ALA A 99 3.28 -5.98 -11.83
CA ALA A 99 2.53 -6.08 -13.08
C ALA A 99 1.95 -4.73 -13.51
N LYS A 100 1.42 -3.94 -12.57
CA LYS A 100 0.94 -2.57 -12.86
C LYS A 100 2.08 -1.66 -13.34
N GLN A 101 3.25 -1.75 -12.73
CA GLN A 101 4.41 -0.92 -13.08
C GLN A 101 4.97 -1.25 -14.46
N ASN A 102 5.02 -2.54 -14.82
CA ASN A 102 5.64 -3.00 -16.08
C ASN A 102 4.64 -3.06 -17.25
N PHE A 103 3.35 -3.26 -16.98
CA PHE A 103 2.30 -3.37 -18.00
C PHE A 103 1.16 -2.36 -17.77
N PRO A 104 1.45 -1.05 -17.65
CA PRO A 104 0.45 -0.05 -17.25
C PRO A 104 -0.70 0.07 -18.25
N TYR A 105 -0.44 -0.10 -19.55
CA TYR A 105 -1.45 0.00 -20.61
C TYR A 105 -2.53 -1.09 -20.52
N PHE A 106 -2.21 -2.26 -19.99
CA PHE A 106 -3.16 -3.36 -19.84
C PHE A 106 -3.85 -3.36 -18.48
N VAL A 107 -3.12 -2.98 -17.43
CA VAL A 107 -3.58 -3.09 -16.04
C VAL A 107 -4.40 -1.86 -15.61
N ASN A 108 -4.01 -0.65 -16.03
CA ASN A 108 -4.70 0.58 -15.63
C ASN A 108 -6.15 0.66 -16.12
N PRO A 109 -6.53 0.22 -17.33
CA PRO A 109 -7.94 0.20 -17.75
C PRO A 109 -8.80 -0.74 -16.90
N ILE A 110 -8.27 -1.90 -16.51
CA ILE A 110 -8.97 -2.90 -15.68
C ILE A 110 -9.20 -2.33 -14.27
N ILE A 111 -8.12 -1.82 -13.64
CA ILE A 111 -8.18 -1.19 -12.32
C ILE A 111 -9.09 0.04 -12.35
N GLY A 112 -8.96 0.88 -13.39
CA GLY A 112 -9.78 2.07 -13.58
C GLY A 112 -11.27 1.75 -13.72
N ASN A 113 -11.63 0.68 -14.44
CA ASN A 113 -13.01 0.23 -14.56
C ASN A 113 -13.56 -0.34 -13.25
N ALA A 114 -12.75 -1.08 -12.48
CA ALA A 114 -13.12 -1.55 -11.16
C ALA A 114 -13.37 -0.38 -10.19
N PHE A 115 -12.47 0.60 -10.15
CA PHE A 115 -12.62 1.80 -9.34
C PHE A 115 -13.80 2.68 -9.76
N ARG A 116 -14.03 2.86 -11.07
CA ARG A 116 -15.21 3.59 -11.56
C ARG A 116 -16.52 2.90 -11.18
N LYS A 117 -16.60 1.57 -11.27
CA LYS A 117 -17.77 0.80 -10.80
C LYS A 117 -17.97 0.95 -9.30
N GLN A 118 -16.89 0.94 -8.52
CA GLN A 118 -16.95 1.13 -7.07
C GLN A 118 -17.43 2.54 -6.68
N LEU A 119 -16.97 3.57 -7.40
CA LEU A 119 -17.42 4.95 -7.24
C LEU A 119 -18.89 5.11 -7.67
N ALA A 120 -19.32 4.54 -8.80
CA ALA A 120 -20.70 4.62 -9.28
C ALA A 120 -21.70 3.94 -8.32
N LYS A 121 -21.33 2.77 -7.76
CA LYS A 121 -22.14 2.08 -6.74
C LYS A 121 -22.30 2.89 -5.46
N ARG A 122 -21.35 3.80 -5.18
CA ARG A 122 -21.39 4.72 -4.04
C ARG A 122 -22.32 5.91 -4.29
N THR A 123 -22.29 6.50 -5.48
CA THR A 123 -23.19 7.62 -5.83
C THR A 123 -24.65 7.20 -5.84
N SER A 124 -24.95 5.93 -6.19
CA SER A 124 -26.31 5.37 -6.16
C SER A 124 -26.87 5.06 -4.76
N LYS A 125 -26.06 5.16 -3.71
CA LYS A 125 -26.43 4.78 -2.33
C LYS A 125 -26.57 5.98 -1.39
N LYS A 126 -26.29 7.20 -1.87
CA LYS A 126 -26.63 8.47 -1.24
C LYS A 126 -27.96 8.95 -1.79
#